data_AF-A0A0B1SBJ9-F1
#
_entry.id   AF-A0A0B1SBJ9-F1
#
_cell.length_a   1.000
_cell.length_b   1.000
_cell.length_c   1.000
_cell.angle_alpha   90.00
_cell.angle_beta   90.00
_cell.angle_gamma   90.00
#
_symmetry.space_group_name_H-M   'P 1'
#
loop_
_entity.id
_entity.type
_entity.pdbx_description
1 polymer ?
#
loop_
_entity_poly.entity_id
_entity_poly.type
_entity_poly.pdbx_seq_one_letter_code
_entity_poly.pdbx_strand_id
1 'polypeptide(L)'
;MMEEVCHWTLLMYGARVGFYSGSIPRLTEDIQALKPTAIMAVPRILNRLFSGIQKQLGGNVSLMVTGSAPLSEEVLQTCRLALGSSIIEGYGQTECTAMATVSWPGDWTGGHCGGVGPCCNIKLADVPELNYYAKDGRGEVVL
;
A
#
# COMPACT_ATOMS: atom_id res chain seq x y z
N MET A 1 -12.48 -0.64 -10.23
CA MET A 1 -12.86 0.52 -9.38
C MET A 1 -11.66 1.07 -8.61
N MET A 2 -10.95 0.31 -7.76
CA MET A 2 -9.73 0.79 -7.09
C MET A 2 -8.60 1.18 -8.08
N GLU A 3 -8.37 0.34 -9.09
CA GLU A 3 -7.39 0.60 -10.15
C GLU A 3 -7.66 1.90 -10.91
N GLU A 4 -8.93 2.19 -11.22
CA GLU A 4 -9.37 3.45 -11.84
C GLU A 4 -9.02 4.66 -10.96
N VAL A 5 -9.30 4.59 -9.65
CA VAL A 5 -9.00 5.69 -8.72
C VAL A 5 -7.49 5.97 -8.67
N CYS A 6 -6.67 4.91 -8.68
CA CYS A 6 -5.22 5.02 -8.73
C CYS A 6 -4.74 5.67 -10.04
N HIS A 7 -5.29 5.24 -11.18
CA HIS A 7 -4.99 5.82 -12.49
C HIS A 7 -5.38 7.29 -12.56
N TRP A 8 -6.60 7.64 -12.17
CA TRP A 8 -7.06 9.03 -12.15
C TRP A 8 -6.18 9.91 -11.27
N THR A 9 -5.81 9.43 -10.08
CA THR A 9 -4.91 10.16 -9.18
C THR A 9 -3.56 10.39 -9.84
N LEU A 10 -2.94 9.34 -10.39
CA LEU A 10 -1.63 9.44 -11.06
C LEU A 10 -1.66 10.36 -12.28
N LEU A 11 -2.72 10.29 -13.10
CA LEU A 11 -2.90 11.15 -14.26
C LEU A 11 -3.10 12.62 -13.88
N MET A 12 -3.81 12.91 -12.79
CA MET A 12 -3.95 14.28 -12.27
C MET A 12 -2.60 14.89 -11.87
N TYR A 13 -1.65 14.07 -11.40
CA TYR A 13 -0.28 14.48 -11.10
C TYR A 13 0.68 14.41 -12.30
N GLY A 14 0.18 14.13 -13.50
CA GLY A 14 1.00 14.04 -14.72
C GLY A 14 1.95 12.84 -14.77
N ALA A 15 1.70 11.82 -13.95
CA ALA A 15 2.51 10.61 -13.92
C ALA A 15 2.23 9.72 -15.15
N ARG A 16 3.19 8.86 -15.49
CA ARG A 16 3.07 7.87 -16.56
C ARG A 16 2.70 6.53 -15.96
N VAL A 17 1.63 5.92 -16.47
CA VAL A 17 1.16 4.60 -16.02
C VAL A 17 1.69 3.54 -16.97
N GLY A 18 2.41 2.56 -16.43
CA GLY A 18 2.85 1.37 -17.16
C GLY A 18 1.98 0.18 -16.80
N PHE A 19 1.48 -0.53 -17.80
CA PHE A 19 0.67 -1.72 -17.59
C PHE A 19 1.51 -2.99 -17.63
N TYR A 20 1.18 -3.91 -16.75
CA TYR A 20 1.80 -5.22 -16.70
C TYR A 20 1.39 -6.08 -17.90
N SER A 21 2.36 -6.72 -18.55
CA SER A 21 2.19 -7.52 -19.78
C SER A 21 1.46 -8.86 -19.59
N GLY A 22 0.99 -9.17 -18.39
CA GLY A 22 0.12 -10.33 -18.12
C GLY A 22 0.82 -11.63 -17.72
N SER A 23 2.15 -11.69 -17.60
CA SER A 23 2.85 -12.88 -17.10
C SER A 23 3.99 -12.58 -16.12
N ILE A 24 4.02 -13.33 -15.01
CA ILE A 24 4.89 -13.03 -13.84
C ILE A 24 6.38 -13.07 -14.22
N PRO A 25 6.84 -13.98 -15.10
CA PRO A 25 8.23 -13.97 -15.55
C PRO A 25 8.60 -12.66 -16.28
N ARG A 26 7.67 -12.09 -17.05
CA ARG A 26 7.88 -10.84 -17.80
C ARG A 26 7.75 -9.57 -16.96
N LEU A 27 7.28 -9.67 -15.72
CA LEU A 27 7.26 -8.53 -14.79
C LEU A 27 8.65 -7.89 -14.66
N THR A 28 9.69 -8.72 -14.75
CA THR A 28 11.09 -8.31 -14.66
C THR A 28 11.52 -7.47 -15.86
N GLU A 29 11.13 -7.88 -17.08
CA GLU A 29 11.35 -7.15 -18.33
C GLU A 29 10.56 -5.84 -18.34
N ASP A 30 9.29 -5.88 -17.91
CA ASP A 30 8.42 -4.70 -17.82
C ASP A 30 9.01 -3.66 -16.87
N ILE A 31 9.51 -4.07 -15.71
CA ILE A 31 10.18 -3.20 -14.74
C ILE A 31 11.43 -2.56 -15.34
N GLN A 32 12.25 -3.33 -16.07
CA GLN A 32 13.46 -2.82 -16.71
C GLN A 32 13.16 -1.83 -17.85
N ALA A 33 12.10 -2.07 -18.61
CA ALA A 33 11.65 -1.20 -19.70
C ALA A 33 11.00 0.09 -19.17
N LEU A 34 10.14 -0.03 -18.15
CA LEU A 34 9.37 1.09 -17.61
C LEU A 34 10.17 1.96 -16.62
N LYS A 35 11.18 1.38 -15.94
CA LYS A 35 11.98 2.03 -14.89
C LYS A 35 11.10 2.83 -13.90
N PRO A 36 10.15 2.18 -13.22
CA PRO A 36 9.15 2.87 -12.43
C PRO A 36 9.77 3.57 -11.20
N THR A 37 9.32 4.80 -10.93
CA THR A 37 9.66 5.52 -9.69
C THR A 37 8.75 5.12 -8.53
N ALA A 38 7.50 4.75 -8.84
CA ALA A 38 6.51 4.30 -7.87
C ALA A 38 5.92 2.95 -8.29
N ILE A 39 5.72 2.04 -7.34
CA ILE A 39 5.06 0.75 -7.57
C ILE A 39 3.87 0.61 -6.63
N MET A 40 2.71 0.29 -7.19
CA MET A 40 1.52 -0.09 -6.41
C MET A 40 1.42 -1.61 -6.40
N ALA A 41 1.54 -2.23 -5.23
CA ALA A 41 1.58 -3.68 -5.12
C ALA A 41 0.87 -4.17 -3.87
N VAL A 42 0.12 -5.26 -4.01
CA VAL A 42 -0.46 -5.98 -2.87
C VAL A 42 0.65 -6.67 -2.06
N PRO A 43 0.45 -6.92 -0.75
CA PRO A 43 1.44 -7.54 0.13
C PRO A 43 2.07 -8.83 -0.42
N ARG A 44 1.28 -9.66 -1.12
CA ARG A 44 1.77 -10.88 -1.77
C ARG A 44 2.81 -10.63 -2.85
N ILE A 45 2.65 -9.55 -3.63
CA ILE A 45 3.62 -9.18 -4.66
C ILE A 45 4.85 -8.57 -4.01
N LEU A 46 4.69 -7.76 -2.96
CA LEU A 46 5.80 -7.20 -2.18
C LEU A 46 6.74 -8.31 -1.66
N ASN A 47 6.17 -9.38 -1.08
CA ASN A 47 6.94 -10.53 -0.61
C ASN A 47 7.70 -11.25 -1.74
N ARG A 48 7.18 -11.26 -2.97
CA ARG A 48 7.86 -11.81 -4.14
C ARG A 48 8.91 -10.86 -4.71
N LEU A 49 8.69 -9.55 -4.65
CA LEU A 49 9.66 -8.55 -5.06
C LEU A 49 10.92 -8.65 -4.19
N PHE A 50 10.74 -8.89 -2.90
CA PHE A 50 11.83 -9.12 -1.94
C PHE A 50 12.72 -10.30 -2.34
N SER A 51 12.16 -11.44 -2.75
CA SER A 51 12.94 -12.67 -2.97
C SER A 51 13.65 -12.78 -4.31
N GLY A 52 13.30 -11.96 -5.32
CA GLY A 52 13.90 -12.09 -6.65
C GLY A 52 14.09 -10.80 -7.46
N ILE A 53 13.30 -9.76 -7.19
CA ILE A 53 13.21 -8.58 -8.09
C ILE A 53 13.98 -7.38 -7.54
N GLN A 54 14.38 -7.38 -6.26
CA GLN A 54 15.22 -6.33 -5.66
C GLN A 54 16.46 -5.99 -6.52
N LYS A 55 17.19 -6.99 -7.03
CA LYS A 55 18.34 -6.77 -7.91
C LYS A 55 17.97 -6.13 -9.26
N GLN A 56 16.74 -6.34 -9.72
CA GLN A 56 16.27 -5.89 -11.03
C GLN A 56 15.57 -4.53 -10.98
N LEU A 57 15.04 -4.11 -9.83
CA LEU A 57 14.50 -2.75 -9.63
C LEU A 57 15.56 -1.65 -9.83
N GLY A 58 16.84 -2.00 -9.71
CA GLY A 58 17.95 -1.11 -10.06
C GLY A 58 18.02 0.17 -9.22
N GLY A 59 17.35 0.22 -8.07
CA GLY A 59 17.35 1.36 -7.15
C GLY A 59 16.53 2.57 -7.58
N ASN A 60 15.76 2.49 -8.67
CA ASN A 60 14.97 3.64 -9.17
C ASN A 60 13.61 3.81 -8.48
N VAL A 61 13.18 2.83 -7.69
CA VAL A 61 11.90 2.86 -6.98
C VAL A 61 12.08 3.60 -5.66
N SER A 62 11.53 4.81 -5.57
CA SER A 62 11.58 5.61 -4.34
C SER A 62 10.31 5.47 -3.50
N LEU A 63 9.21 5.04 -4.11
CA LEU A 63 7.90 4.95 -3.48
C LEU A 63 7.21 3.63 -3.79
N MET A 64 6.66 2.99 -2.77
CA MET A 64 5.79 1.83 -2.90
C MET A 64 4.51 2.06 -2.12
N VAL A 65 3.37 1.68 -2.69
CA VAL A 65 2.06 1.76 -2.03
C VAL A 65 1.49 0.36 -1.91
N THR A 66 1.08 -0.02 -0.71
CA THR A 66 0.47 -1.30 -0.40
C THR A 66 -0.77 -1.15 0.48
N GLY A 67 -1.65 -2.14 0.43
CA GLY A 67 -2.92 -2.15 1.13
C GLY A 67 -3.68 -3.45 0.90
N SER A 68 -4.93 -3.50 1.34
CA SER A 68 -5.87 -4.62 1.15
C SER A 68 -5.63 -5.89 1.98
N ALA A 69 -4.46 -6.05 2.61
CA ALA A 69 -4.20 -7.14 3.55
C ALA A 69 -3.18 -6.71 4.61
N PRO A 70 -3.24 -7.26 5.83
CA PRO A 70 -2.30 -6.92 6.88
C PRO A 70 -0.89 -7.40 6.51
N LEU A 71 0.08 -6.49 6.65
CA LEU A 71 1.51 -6.79 6.56
C LEU A 71 2.10 -6.73 7.97
N SER A 72 3.03 -7.62 8.30
CA SER A 72 3.74 -7.52 9.58
C SER A 72 4.72 -6.35 9.52
N GLU A 73 4.87 -5.67 10.65
CA GLU A 73 5.84 -4.58 10.81
C GLU A 73 7.26 -5.01 10.41
N GLU A 74 7.67 -6.21 10.82
CA GLU A 74 8.97 -6.78 10.48
C GLU A 74 9.19 -6.90 8.96
N VAL A 75 8.19 -7.40 8.23
CA VAL A 75 8.30 -7.56 6.77
C VAL A 75 8.36 -6.19 6.11
N LEU A 76 7.54 -5.25 6.55
CA LEU A 76 7.51 -3.91 6.00
C LEU A 76 8.82 -3.15 6.24
N GLN A 77 9.38 -3.20 7.46
CA GLN A 77 10.69 -2.60 7.77
C GLN A 77 11.80 -3.25 6.94
N THR A 78 11.79 -4.58 6.84
CA THR A 78 12.76 -5.32 6.02
C THR A 78 12.65 -4.93 4.54
N CYS A 79 11.45 -4.79 4.00
CA CYS A 79 11.24 -4.36 2.63
C CYS A 79 11.68 -2.90 2.40
N ARG A 80 11.42 -1.98 3.33
CA ARG A 80 11.92 -0.59 3.27
C ARG A 80 13.44 -0.54 3.22
N LEU A 81 14.12 -1.30 4.07
CA LEU A 81 15.58 -1.38 4.12
C LEU A 81 16.18 -2.04 2.87
N ALA A 82 15.62 -3.16 2.44
CA ALA A 82 16.13 -3.91 1.29
C ALA A 82 15.94 -3.13 -0.02
N LEU A 83 14.78 -2.50 -0.21
CA LEU A 83 14.44 -1.83 -1.47
C LEU A 83 14.91 -0.36 -1.49
N GLY A 84 15.30 0.20 -0.34
CA GLY A 84 15.71 1.61 -0.23
C GLY A 84 14.57 2.58 -0.53
N SER A 85 13.32 2.14 -0.37
CA SER A 85 12.13 2.83 -0.83
C SER A 85 11.16 3.11 0.33
N SER A 86 10.45 4.24 0.27
CA SER A 86 9.35 4.50 1.19
C SER A 86 8.17 3.59 0.86
N ILE A 87 7.70 2.79 1.81
CA ILE A 87 6.51 1.95 1.66
C ILE A 87 5.36 2.59 2.45
N ILE A 88 4.33 3.01 1.73
CA ILE A 88 3.09 3.56 2.26
C ILE A 88 2.07 2.44 2.39
N GLU A 89 1.53 2.26 3.60
CA GLU A 89 0.37 1.39 3.83
C GLU A 89 -0.90 2.22 3.89
N GLY A 90 -1.95 1.73 3.26
CA GLY A 90 -3.29 2.29 3.38
C GLY A 90 -4.32 1.22 3.63
N TYR A 91 -5.31 1.55 4.47
CA TYR A 91 -6.51 0.74 4.64
C TYR A 91 -7.71 1.44 4.02
N GLY A 92 -8.55 0.66 3.35
CA GLY A 92 -9.89 1.04 2.97
C GLY A 92 -10.56 -0.09 2.22
N GLN A 93 -11.78 0.19 1.76
CA GLN A 93 -12.70 -0.82 1.20
C GLN A 93 -13.21 -0.36 -0.16
N THR A 94 -13.66 -1.30 -0.98
CA THR A 94 -14.25 -1.00 -2.29
C THR A 94 -15.48 -0.10 -2.15
N GLU A 95 -16.26 -0.30 -1.10
CA GLU A 95 -17.48 0.40 -0.73
C GLU A 95 -17.22 1.88 -0.39
N CYS A 96 -16.01 2.20 0.07
CA CYS A 96 -15.59 3.55 0.46
C CYS A 96 -14.66 4.20 -0.56
N THR A 97 -14.73 3.81 -1.85
CA THR A 97 -13.88 4.40 -2.90
C THR A 97 -12.38 4.23 -2.61
N ALA A 98 -12.03 3.02 -2.15
CA ALA A 98 -10.69 2.48 -1.97
C ALA A 98 -9.95 2.85 -0.67
N MET A 99 -9.60 4.11 -0.42
CA MET A 99 -8.64 4.45 0.66
C MET A 99 -9.29 5.35 1.72
N ALA A 100 -9.35 4.86 2.95
CA ALA A 100 -9.88 5.59 4.09
C ALA A 100 -8.78 6.09 5.04
N THR A 101 -7.67 5.36 5.12
CA THR A 101 -6.47 5.74 5.88
C THR A 101 -5.24 5.56 5.01
N VAL A 102 -4.23 6.39 5.27
CA VAL A 102 -2.94 6.32 4.57
C VAL A 102 -1.81 6.72 5.49
N SER A 103 -0.72 5.96 5.43
CA SER A 103 0.53 6.27 6.11
C SER A 103 1.19 7.47 5.46
N TRP A 104 1.69 8.40 6.27
CA TRP A 104 2.25 9.64 5.73
C TRP A 104 3.61 9.39 5.07
N PRO A 105 3.91 10.01 3.91
CA PRO A 105 5.26 9.97 3.35
C PRO A 105 6.28 10.52 4.35
N GLY A 106 7.28 9.70 4.70
CA GLY A 106 8.29 10.05 5.72
C GLY A 106 7.96 9.54 7.14
N ASP A 107 6.80 8.92 7.32
CA ASP A 107 6.54 8.11 8.50
C ASP A 107 7.20 6.73 8.35
N TRP A 108 8.13 6.44 9.25
CA TRP A 108 8.91 5.21 9.24
C TRP A 108 8.45 4.19 10.27
N THR A 109 7.45 4.51 11.10
CA THR A 109 6.86 3.52 11.98
C THR A 109 6.07 2.48 11.16
N GLY A 110 5.97 1.27 11.70
CA GLY A 110 5.20 0.18 11.09
C GLY A 110 4.07 -0.26 12.02
N GLY A 111 3.26 -1.21 11.55
CA GLY A 111 2.15 -1.76 12.34
C GLY A 111 0.90 -0.87 12.38
N HIS A 112 0.81 0.15 11.52
CA HIS A 112 -0.35 1.01 11.39
C HIS A 112 -0.68 1.29 9.92
N CYS A 113 -1.95 1.55 9.62
CA CYS A 113 -2.39 1.97 8.29
C CYS A 113 -2.38 3.50 8.09
N GLY A 114 -1.83 4.23 9.06
CA GLY A 114 -1.68 5.68 9.02
C GLY A 114 -2.90 6.45 9.48
N GLY A 115 -2.92 7.75 9.16
CA GLY A 115 -3.96 8.68 9.59
C GLY A 115 -5.21 8.60 8.71
N VAL A 116 -6.29 9.22 9.19
CA VAL A 116 -7.54 9.35 8.43
C VAL A 116 -7.29 10.21 7.19
N GLY A 117 -7.70 9.70 6.02
CA GLY A 117 -7.56 10.39 4.76
C GLY A 117 -8.41 11.67 4.70
N PRO A 118 -8.03 12.65 3.86
CA PRO A 118 -8.85 13.83 3.64
C PRO A 118 -10.28 13.43 3.24
N CYS A 119 -11.27 14.13 3.79
CA CYS A 119 -12.69 13.90 3.53
C CYS A 119 -13.27 12.57 4.07
N CYS A 120 -12.51 11.81 4.86
CA CYS A 120 -13.00 10.62 5.56
C CYS A 120 -13.26 10.92 7.04
N ASN A 121 -14.24 10.23 7.63
CA ASN A 121 -14.42 10.19 9.08
C ASN A 121 -14.36 8.73 9.51
N ILE A 122 -13.66 8.44 10.61
CA ILE A 122 -13.54 7.07 11.13
C ILE A 122 -13.96 7.08 12.59
N LYS A 123 -14.74 6.07 12.98
CA LYS A 123 -15.08 5.81 14.38
C LYS A 123 -14.94 4.33 14.70
N LEU A 124 -14.80 4.02 15.98
CA LEU A 124 -14.90 2.65 16.48
C LEU A 124 -16.31 2.40 17.01
N ALA A 125 -16.92 1.28 16.59
CA ALA A 125 -18.14 0.75 17.17
C ALA A 125 -17.82 -0.39 18.14
N ASP A 126 -18.59 -0.47 19.23
CA ASP A 126 -18.46 -1.55 20.20
C ASP A 126 -18.95 -2.87 19.58
N VAL A 127 -18.23 -3.96 19.86
CA VAL A 127 -18.60 -5.32 19.49
C VAL A 127 -18.58 -6.20 20.75
N PRO A 128 -19.69 -6.22 21.53
CA PRO A 128 -19.76 -6.93 22.81
C PRO A 128 -19.46 -8.43 22.69
N GLU A 129 -19.82 -9.06 21.57
CA GLU A 129 -19.61 -10.49 21.31
C GLU A 129 -18.12 -10.86 21.28
N LEU A 130 -17.26 -9.89 20.92
CA LEU A 130 -15.80 -10.04 20.87
C LEU A 130 -15.10 -9.37 22.06
N ASN A 131 -15.85 -8.83 23.03
CA ASN A 131 -15.34 -8.00 24.12
C ASN A 131 -14.50 -6.80 23.63
N TYR A 132 -14.89 -6.19 22.50
CA TYR A 132 -14.23 -4.99 21.98
C TYR A 132 -15.09 -3.76 22.29
N TYR A 133 -14.50 -2.80 22.98
CA TYR A 133 -15.17 -1.54 23.34
C TYR A 133 -14.32 -0.34 22.93
N ALA A 134 -14.93 0.62 22.25
CA ALA A 134 -14.31 1.83 21.73
C ALA A 134 -13.63 2.64 22.85
N LYS A 135 -14.17 2.59 24.07
CA LYS A 135 -13.55 3.21 25.27
C LYS A 135 -12.15 2.66 25.59
N ASP A 136 -11.88 1.41 25.21
CA ASP A 136 -10.60 0.72 25.40
C ASP A 136 -9.72 0.82 24.14
N GLY A 137 -10.12 1.65 23.16
CA GLY A 137 -9.41 1.82 21.89
C GLY A 137 -9.52 0.61 20.95
N ARG A 138 -10.51 -0.27 21.14
CA ARG A 138 -10.72 -1.48 20.33
C ARG A 138 -12.17 -1.58 19.89
N GLY A 139 -12.42 -1.87 18.62
CA GLY A 139 -13.78 -1.96 18.11
C GLY A 139 -13.81 -2.30 16.63
N GLU A 140 -15.00 -2.34 16.07
CA GLU A 140 -15.19 -2.39 14.63
C GLU A 140 -14.90 -1.01 14.03
N VAL A 141 -14.09 -0.99 12.97
CA VAL A 141 -13.80 0.25 12.24
C VAL A 141 -15.00 0.58 11.35
N VAL A 142 -15.62 1.73 11.62
CA VAL A 142 -16.73 2.26 10.82
C VAL A 142 -16.24 3.49 10.05
N LEU A 143 -16.37 3.40 8.73
CA LEU A 143 -16.02 4.42 7.74
C LEU A 143 -17.25 5.27 7.35
#